data_AF-A0AAV2DIV1-F1
#
_entry.id   AF-A0AAV2DIV1-F1
#
_cell.length_a   1.000
_cell.length_b   1.000
_cell.length_c   1.000
_cell.angle_alpha   90.00
_cell.angle_beta   90.00
_cell.angle_gamma   90.00
#
_symmetry.space_group_name_H-M   'P 1'
#
loop_
_entity.id
_entity.type
_entity.pdbx_description
1 polymer ?
#
loop_
_entity_poly.entity_id
_entity_poly.type
_entity_poly.pdbx_seq_one_letter_code
_entity_poly.pdbx_strand_id
1 'polypeptide(L)'
;MLLHHHNPFHAMESCLQLNGISLTPSLLHQTLIRLRHSSKIALSLFHYSLSLPSSPATSAAYNLMIDILAKVHQFDVCWQLIIQMGQQNDEDSDSQPNFTTFSVLIRRLIADRIHPPSDSRVRRYARVHWVDGFDPFLLPARHQP
;
A
#
# COMPACT_ATOMS: atom_id res chain seq x y z
N MET A 1 -33.92 -13.28 9.49
CA MET A 1 -33.09 -12.73 10.57
C MET A 1 -31.75 -12.30 9.97
N LEU A 2 -31.54 -11.01 9.78
CA LEU A 2 -30.28 -10.46 9.28
C LEU A 2 -29.35 -10.25 10.48
N LEU A 3 -28.34 -11.11 10.61
CA LEU A 3 -27.23 -10.89 11.52
C LEU A 3 -26.52 -9.62 11.06
N HIS A 4 -26.79 -8.52 11.76
CA HIS A 4 -26.10 -7.25 11.60
C HIS A 4 -24.66 -7.45 12.08
N HIS A 5 -23.82 -7.94 11.16
CA HIS A 5 -22.39 -8.07 11.38
C HIS A 5 -21.85 -6.63 11.40
N HIS A 6 -21.76 -6.04 12.60
CA HIS A 6 -21.18 -4.73 12.83
C HIS A 6 -19.69 -4.77 12.46
N ASN A 7 -19.41 -4.57 11.19
CA ASN A 7 -18.08 -4.27 10.72
C ASN A 7 -17.80 -2.79 11.09
N PRO A 8 -16.83 -2.47 11.96
CA PRO A 8 -16.54 -1.10 12.37
C PRO A 8 -16.12 -0.20 11.19
N PHE A 9 -15.84 -0.78 10.02
CA PHE A 9 -15.56 -0.05 8.78
C PHE A 9 -16.84 0.49 8.09
N HIS A 10 -18.04 0.03 8.45
CA HIS A 10 -19.30 0.39 7.79
C HIS A 10 -19.71 1.86 7.98
N ALA A 11 -19.26 2.51 9.06
CA ALA A 11 -19.59 3.91 9.33
C ALA A 11 -19.04 4.87 8.25
N MET A 12 -17.86 4.55 7.71
CA MET A 12 -17.24 5.37 6.67
C MET A 12 -17.96 5.20 5.32
N GLU A 13 -18.39 3.98 5.00
CA GLU A 13 -19.10 3.64 3.77
C GLU A 13 -20.46 4.37 3.70
N SER A 14 -21.21 4.37 4.81
CA SER A 14 -22.50 5.04 4.89
C SER A 14 -22.41 6.56 4.68
N CYS A 15 -21.38 7.23 5.23
CA CYS A 15 -21.19 8.67 5.05
C CYS A 15 -20.84 9.05 3.60
N LEU A 16 -20.09 8.21 2.89
CA LEU A 16 -19.72 8.45 1.49
C LEU A 16 -20.89 8.16 0.53
N GLN A 17 -21.68 7.12 0.80
CA GLN A 17 -22.87 6.78 0.02
C GLN A 17 -24.00 7.81 0.15
N LEU A 18 -24.16 8.43 1.32
CA LEU A 18 -25.25 9.37 1.61
C LEU A 18 -25.16 10.71 0.83
N ASN A 19 -24.00 11.06 0.27
CA ASN A 19 -23.78 12.39 -0.29
C ASN A 19 -23.79 12.46 -1.83
N GLY A 20 -23.96 11.34 -2.55
CA GLY A 20 -23.90 11.34 -4.03
C GLY A 20 -22.54 11.79 -4.61
N ILE A 21 -21.51 11.89 -3.77
CA ILE A 21 -20.16 12.28 -4.17
C ILE A 21 -19.43 11.02 -4.62
N SER A 22 -19.10 10.95 -5.91
CA SER A 22 -18.22 9.89 -6.42
C SER A 22 -16.79 10.14 -5.96
N LEU A 23 -16.11 9.09 -5.48
CA LEU A 23 -14.73 9.18 -5.02
C LEU A 23 -13.81 9.31 -6.24
N THR A 24 -13.28 10.51 -6.49
CA THR A 24 -12.34 10.76 -7.59
C THR A 24 -10.88 10.55 -7.14
N PRO A 25 -9.94 10.29 -8.07
CA PRO A 25 -8.52 10.10 -7.72
C PRO A 25 -7.90 11.27 -6.95
N SER A 26 -8.23 12.51 -7.36
CA SER A 26 -7.75 13.72 -6.71
C SER A 26 -8.32 13.87 -5.29
N LEU A 27 -9.61 13.57 -5.11
CA LEU A 27 -10.26 13.64 -3.80
C LEU A 27 -9.71 12.57 -2.84
N LEU A 28 -9.50 11.34 -3.34
CA LEU A 28 -8.84 10.28 -2.58
C LEU A 28 -7.45 10.74 -2.12
N HIS A 29 -6.61 11.23 -3.04
CA HIS A 29 -5.25 11.64 -2.71
C HIS A 29 -5.21 12.77 -1.68
N GLN A 30 -6.02 13.83 -1.87
CA GLN A 30 -6.10 14.95 -0.91
C GLN A 30 -6.60 14.49 0.46
N THR A 31 -7.56 13.57 0.50
CA THR A 31 -8.09 13.03 1.76
C THR A 31 -7.02 12.21 2.48
N LEU A 32 -6.25 11.38 1.77
CA LEU A 32 -5.13 10.63 2.35
C LEU A 32 -4.04 11.54 2.92
N ILE A 33 -3.71 12.66 2.24
CA ILE A 33 -2.78 13.67 2.78
C ILE A 33 -3.27 14.19 4.13
N ARG A 34 -4.58 14.50 4.24
CA ARG A 34 -5.18 14.98 5.49
C ARG A 34 -5.20 13.91 6.58
N LEU A 35 -5.33 12.64 6.20
CA LEU A 35 -5.35 11.49 7.11
C LEU A 35 -3.96 10.91 7.40
N ARG A 36 -2.86 11.57 7.00
CA ARG A 36 -1.50 11.03 7.10
C ARG A 36 -1.04 10.62 8.51
N HIS A 37 -1.67 11.16 9.55
CA HIS A 37 -1.38 10.85 10.95
C HIS A 37 -2.36 9.82 11.55
N SER A 38 -3.40 9.44 10.80
CA SER A 38 -4.46 8.52 11.22
C SER A 38 -4.44 7.28 10.33
N SER A 39 -3.35 6.51 10.38
CA SER A 39 -3.06 5.40 9.47
C SER A 39 -4.19 4.37 9.35
N LYS A 40 -4.90 4.05 10.43
CA LYS A 40 -6.04 3.12 10.42
C LYS A 40 -7.22 3.64 9.59
N ILE A 41 -7.53 4.93 9.71
CA ILE A 41 -8.64 5.58 8.98
C ILE A 41 -8.24 5.77 7.51
N ALA A 42 -6.98 6.15 7.26
CA ALA A 42 -6.45 6.24 5.90
C ALA A 42 -6.52 4.88 5.19
N LEU A 43 -6.14 3.79 5.88
CA LEU A 43 -6.15 2.44 5.34
C LEU A 43 -7.57 1.97 5.03
N SER A 44 -8.54 2.23 5.92
CA SER A 44 -9.95 1.88 5.65
C SER A 44 -10.51 2.64 4.47
N LEU A 45 -10.20 3.94 4.34
CA LEU A 45 -10.57 4.75 3.17
C LEU A 45 -9.97 4.20 1.88
N PHE A 46 -8.70 3.82 1.94
CA PHE A 46 -8.00 3.26 0.80
C PHE A 46 -8.62 1.92 0.37
N HIS A 47 -8.86 1.00 1.29
CA HIS A 47 -9.54 -0.27 0.98
C HIS A 47 -10.94 -0.07 0.41
N TYR A 48 -11.70 0.88 0.94
CA TYR A 48 -12.99 1.24 0.37
C TYR A 48 -12.84 1.71 -1.09
N SER A 49 -11.86 2.56 -1.38
CA SER A 49 -11.61 3.01 -2.76
C SER A 49 -11.31 1.87 -3.73
N LEU A 50 -10.60 0.85 -3.25
CA LEU A 50 -10.25 -0.35 -4.03
C LEU A 50 -11.44 -1.29 -4.25
N SER A 51 -12.44 -1.25 -3.37
CA SER A 51 -13.66 -2.05 -3.50
C SER A 51 -14.65 -1.49 -4.53
N LEU A 52 -14.42 -0.27 -5.02
CA LEU A 52 -15.27 0.35 -6.02
C LEU A 52 -15.07 -0.31 -7.40
N PRO A 53 -16.14 -0.47 -8.20
CA PRO A 53 -16.05 -1.09 -9.54
C PRO A 53 -15.08 -0.38 -10.48
N SER A 54 -14.94 0.94 -10.34
CA SER A 54 -13.93 1.75 -10.99
C SER A 54 -13.08 2.38 -9.89
N SER A 55 -12.03 1.67 -9.48
CA SER A 55 -11.15 2.12 -8.40
C SER A 55 -10.47 3.43 -8.79
N PRO A 56 -10.58 4.50 -7.96
CA PRO A 56 -9.88 5.75 -8.19
C PRO A 56 -8.44 5.71 -7.66
N ALA A 57 -7.96 4.57 -7.15
CA ALA A 57 -6.62 4.43 -6.60
C ALA A 57 -5.55 4.43 -7.72
N THR A 58 -4.74 5.47 -7.75
CA THR A 58 -3.59 5.63 -8.66
C THR A 58 -2.28 5.22 -7.99
N SER A 59 -1.19 5.12 -8.76
CA SER A 59 0.15 4.88 -8.20
C SER A 59 0.53 5.90 -7.12
N ALA A 60 0.14 7.17 -7.28
CA ALA A 60 0.36 8.22 -6.30
C ALA A 60 -0.37 7.96 -4.97
N ALA A 61 -1.61 7.44 -5.03
CA ALA A 61 -2.38 7.08 -3.84
C ALA A 61 -1.77 5.86 -3.12
N TYR A 62 -1.34 4.84 -3.86
CA TYR A 62 -0.61 3.69 -3.32
C TYR A 62 0.70 4.12 -2.62
N ASN A 63 1.53 4.92 -3.30
CA ASN A 63 2.80 5.40 -2.75
C ASN A 63 2.60 6.21 -1.47
N LEU A 64 1.58 7.06 -1.43
CA LEU A 64 1.24 7.84 -0.24
C LEU A 64 0.76 6.92 0.90
N MET A 65 -0.08 5.92 0.62
CA MET A 65 -0.55 4.98 1.63
C MET A 65 0.61 4.15 2.19
N ILE A 66 1.54 3.70 1.34
CA ILE A 66 2.76 2.99 1.74
C ILE A 66 3.64 3.88 2.62
N ASP A 67 3.81 5.17 2.30
CA ASP A 67 4.53 6.12 3.16
C ASP A 67 3.87 6.26 4.55
N ILE A 68 2.54 6.38 4.60
CA ILE A 68 1.77 6.48 5.85
C ILE A 68 1.96 5.23 6.71
N LEU A 69 1.87 4.03 6.11
CA LEU A 69 2.02 2.75 6.83
C LEU A 69 3.47 2.49 7.26
N ALA A 70 4.43 2.85 6.42
CA ALA A 70 5.85 2.70 6.71
C ALA A 70 6.25 3.58 7.93
N LYS A 71 5.66 4.76 8.09
CA LYS A 71 5.86 5.62 9.28
C LYS A 71 5.40 4.99 10.60
N VAL A 72 4.40 4.12 10.54
CA VAL A 72 3.90 3.37 11.72
C VAL A 72 4.38 1.92 11.74
N HIS A 73 5.40 1.61 10.93
CA HIS A 73 6.11 0.33 10.87
C HIS A 73 5.22 -0.87 10.49
N GLN A 74 4.13 -0.64 9.75
CA GLN A 74 3.26 -1.70 9.23
C GLN A 74 3.77 -2.25 7.90
N PHE A 75 5.00 -2.76 7.89
CA PHE A 75 5.70 -3.18 6.67
C PHE A 75 5.04 -4.36 5.96
N ASP A 76 4.43 -5.29 6.69
CA ASP A 76 3.69 -6.41 6.10
C ASP A 76 2.52 -5.91 5.24
N VAL A 77 1.81 -4.89 5.72
CA VAL A 77 0.69 -4.27 4.99
C VAL A 77 1.21 -3.49 3.80
N CYS A 78 2.32 -2.74 3.94
CA CYS A 78 2.97 -2.08 2.80
C CYS A 78 3.29 -3.06 1.67
N TRP A 79 3.81 -4.25 2.02
CA TRP A 79 4.15 -5.27 1.03
C TRP A 79 2.92 -5.85 0.36
N GLN A 80 1.86 -6.13 1.12
CA GLN A 80 0.57 -6.55 0.56
C GLN A 80 0.03 -5.55 -0.45
N LEU A 81 0.14 -4.23 -0.16
CA LEU A 81 -0.26 -3.19 -1.10
C LEU A 81 0.58 -3.18 -2.38
N ILE A 82 1.89 -3.43 -2.30
CA ILE A 82 2.76 -3.53 -3.48
C ILE A 82 2.38 -4.73 -4.35
N ILE A 83 2.12 -5.89 -3.73
CA ILE A 83 1.66 -7.08 -4.47
C ILE A 83 0.32 -6.79 -5.14
N GLN A 84 -0.62 -6.18 -4.42
CA GLN A 84 -1.95 -5.86 -4.95
C GLN A 84 -1.87 -4.88 -6.11
N MET A 85 -1.02 -3.86 -6.00
CA MET A 85 -0.70 -2.90 -7.06
C MET A 85 -0.15 -3.60 -8.30
N GLY A 86 0.68 -4.64 -8.14
CA GLY A 86 1.19 -5.47 -9.25
C GLY A 86 0.20 -6.53 -9.76
N GLN A 87 -0.94 -6.77 -9.11
CA GLN A 87 -1.97 -7.71 -9.54
C GLN A 87 -3.11 -7.04 -10.30
N GLN A 88 -3.31 -5.73 -10.12
CA GLN A 88 -4.27 -4.92 -10.89
C GLN A 88 -3.75 -4.60 -12.31
N ASN A 89 -3.14 -5.59 -12.99
CA ASN A 89 -2.59 -5.45 -14.35
C ASN A 89 -3.71 -5.35 -15.39
N ASP A 90 -4.32 -4.18 -15.48
CA ASP A 90 -4.68 -3.64 -16.78
C ASP A 90 -3.41 -2.95 -17.31
N GLU A 91 -2.87 -3.42 -18.44
CA GLU A 91 -1.59 -2.96 -19.01
C GLU A 91 -1.57 -1.44 -19.33
N ASP A 92 -2.74 -0.80 -19.34
CA ASP A 92 -2.94 0.64 -19.56
C ASP A 92 -3.10 1.47 -18.27
N SER A 93 -3.05 0.85 -17.08
CA SER A 93 -3.28 1.56 -15.81
C SER A 93 -2.00 2.13 -15.21
N ASP A 94 -2.04 3.41 -14.81
CA ASP A 94 -0.99 4.15 -14.05
C ASP A 94 -0.80 3.60 -12.61
N SER A 95 -1.03 2.31 -12.42
CA SER A 95 -1.12 1.63 -11.12
C SER A 95 -0.07 0.54 -10.95
N GLN A 96 0.96 0.47 -11.78
CA GLN A 96 2.06 -0.49 -11.57
C GLN A 96 3.07 -0.02 -10.50
N PRO A 97 3.59 -0.95 -9.67
CA PRO A 97 4.66 -0.64 -8.73
C PRO A 97 5.87 -0.04 -9.45
N ASN A 98 6.29 1.15 -9.04
CA ASN A 98 7.41 1.83 -9.68
C ASN A 98 8.59 2.00 -8.71
N PHE A 99 9.72 2.46 -9.23
CA PHE A 99 10.93 2.67 -8.41
C PHE A 99 10.67 3.52 -7.16
N THR A 100 9.78 4.51 -7.25
CA THR A 100 9.38 5.36 -6.12
C THR A 100 8.71 4.55 -5.02
N THR A 101 7.82 3.62 -5.38
CA THR A 101 7.13 2.70 -4.45
C THR A 101 8.13 1.92 -3.60
N PHE A 102 9.08 1.24 -4.26
CA PHE A 102 10.11 0.46 -3.57
C PHE A 102 11.08 1.34 -2.78
N SER A 103 11.44 2.50 -3.32
CA SER A 103 12.36 3.44 -2.67
C SER A 103 11.82 3.97 -1.34
N VAL A 104 10.51 4.23 -1.24
CA VAL A 104 9.88 4.65 0.03
C VAL A 104 10.03 3.55 1.09
N LEU A 105 9.75 2.30 0.71
CA LEU A 105 9.85 1.15 1.61
C LEU A 105 11.31 0.90 2.06
N ILE A 106 12.24 0.87 1.11
CA ILE A 106 13.67 0.60 1.37
C ILE A 106 14.29 1.68 2.25
N ARG A 107 14.06 2.97 1.94
CA ARG A 107 14.59 4.08 2.75
C ARG A 107 14.13 3.97 4.21
N ARG A 108 12.89 3.55 4.42
CA ARG A 108 12.33 3.42 5.77
C ARG A 108 12.89 2.21 6.52
N LEU A 109 12.99 1.05 5.87
CA LEU A 109 13.60 -0.15 6.48
C LEU A 109 15.04 0.11 6.94
N ILE A 110 15.81 0.83 6.14
CA ILE A 110 17.20 1.23 6.48
C ILE A 110 17.20 2.21 7.67
N ALA A 111 16.30 3.19 7.69
CA ALA A 111 16.22 4.19 8.75
C ALA A 111 15.85 3.57 10.12
N ASP A 112 14.94 2.60 10.13
CA ASP A 112 14.46 1.99 11.37
C ASP A 112 15.36 0.84 11.88
N ARG A 113 16.50 0.55 11.22
CA ARG A 113 17.45 -0.54 11.56
C ARG A 113 16.77 -1.92 11.67
N ILE A 114 15.61 -2.07 11.03
CA ILE A 114 14.88 -3.33 10.99
C ILE A 114 15.56 -4.19 9.93
N HIS A 115 16.10 -5.33 10.36
CA HIS A 115 16.64 -6.36 9.48
C HIS A 115 15.60 -6.66 8.38
N PRO A 116 16.00 -6.89 7.10
CA PRO A 116 15.07 -7.18 6.03
C PRO A 116 14.04 -8.23 6.49
N PRO A 117 12.75 -8.06 6.15
CA PRO A 117 11.67 -8.89 6.67
C PRO A 117 12.07 -10.36 6.54
N SER A 118 12.15 -11.05 7.68
CA SER A 118 12.46 -12.48 7.74
C SER A 118 11.37 -13.34 7.09
N ASP A 119 10.28 -12.71 6.65
CA ASP A 119 9.16 -13.34 6.02
C ASP A 119 9.53 -13.93 4.65
N SER A 120 9.47 -15.26 4.62
CA SER A 120 9.62 -16.12 3.43
C SER A 120 8.79 -15.66 2.22
N ARG A 121 7.71 -14.89 2.41
CA ARG A 121 6.84 -14.37 1.36
C ARG A 121 7.52 -13.30 0.50
N VAL A 122 8.32 -12.42 1.10
CA VAL A 122 9.05 -11.35 0.39
C VAL A 122 10.09 -11.96 -0.55
N ARG A 123 10.84 -12.95 -0.06
CA ARG A 123 11.82 -13.72 -0.85
C ARG A 123 11.18 -14.48 -2.00
N ARG A 124 9.94 -14.96 -1.83
CA ARG A 124 9.22 -15.71 -2.87
C ARG A 124 8.70 -14.80 -3.96
N TYR A 125 8.17 -13.63 -3.62
CA TYR A 125 7.73 -12.63 -4.61
C TYR A 125 8.92 -12.04 -5.39
N ALA A 126 10.03 -11.75 -4.70
CA ALA A 126 11.28 -11.32 -5.33
C ALA A 126 11.80 -12.35 -6.36
N ARG A 127 11.71 -13.64 -6.04
CA ARG A 127 12.14 -14.73 -6.94
C ARG A 127 11.27 -14.88 -8.19
N VAL A 128 9.97 -14.58 -8.08
CA VAL A 128 9.00 -14.84 -9.17
C VAL A 128 8.91 -13.65 -10.12
N HIS A 129 9.06 -12.42 -9.63
CA HIS A 129 8.80 -11.21 -10.41
C HIS A 129 10.05 -10.43 -10.84
N TRP A 130 11.25 -10.78 -10.37
CA TRP A 130 12.50 -10.14 -10.81
C TRP A 130 13.28 -11.08 -11.72
N VAL A 131 13.51 -10.63 -12.95
CA VAL A 131 14.44 -11.26 -13.90
C VAL A 131 15.86 -10.77 -13.53
N ASP A 132 16.84 -11.67 -13.56
CA ASP A 132 18.28 -11.44 -13.29
C ASP A 132 18.78 -11.43 -11.83
N GLY A 133 18.05 -12.05 -10.89
CA GLY A 133 18.63 -12.37 -9.57
C GLY A 133 18.97 -11.16 -8.68
N PHE A 134 18.42 -9.99 -8.99
CA PHE A 134 18.50 -8.81 -8.15
C PHE A 134 17.62 -8.99 -6.91
N ASP A 135 18.23 -9.37 -5.79
CA ASP A 135 17.59 -9.33 -4.47
C ASP A 135 17.98 -7.99 -3.80
N PRO A 136 17.08 -7.00 -3.74
CA PRO A 136 17.37 -5.69 -3.13
C PRO A 136 17.66 -5.79 -1.62
N PHE A 137 17.40 -6.94 -1.00
CA PHE A 137 17.69 -7.21 0.41
C PHE A 137 19.02 -7.95 0.61
N LEU A 138 19.67 -8.38 -0.47
CA LEU A 138 20.99 -9.02 -0.48
C LEU A 138 22.06 -7.96 -0.70
N LEU A 139 22.11 -6.96 0.19
CA LEU A 139 23.27 -6.07 0.29
C LEU A 139 24.49 -6.93 0.63
N PRO A 140 25.61 -6.84 -0.11
CA PRO A 140 26.83 -7.54 0.28
C PRO A 140 27.20 -7.06 1.67
N ALA A 141 27.27 -8.00 2.61
CA ALA A 141 27.76 -7.75 3.95
C ALA A 141 29.09 -7.00 3.81
N ARG A 142 29.11 -5.74 4.24
CA ARG A 142 30.31 -4.93 4.30
C ARG A 142 31.38 -5.76 5.02
N HIS A 143 32.38 -6.23 4.29
CA HIS A 143 33.69 -6.49 4.87
C HIS A 143 34.20 -5.15 5.37
N GLN A 144 34.10 -4.94 6.68
CA GLN A 144 34.91 -3.95 7.37
C GLN A 144 36.30 -4.57 7.57
N PRO A 145 37.38 -3.92 7.09
CA PRO A 145 38.74 -4.30 7.46
C PRO A 145 39.03 -3.97 8.93
#